data_AF-A0A931U3F6-F1
#
_entry.id   AF-A0A931U3F6-F1
#
_cell.length_a   1.000
_cell.length_b   1.000
_cell.length_c   1.000
_cell.angle_alpha   90.00
_cell.angle_beta   90.00
_cell.angle_gamma   90.00
#
_symmetry.space_group_name_H-M   'P 1'
#
loop_
_entity.id
_entity.type
_entity.pdbx_description
1 polymer ?
#
loop_
_entity_poly.entity_id
_entity_poly.type
_entity_poly.pdbx_seq_one_letter_code
_entity_poly.pdbx_strand_id
1 'polypeptide(L)'
;TAGRGRVAPEDVRFTYWQTAAPEAPVTLTYDAEQHDRAGARIAAAVGQIAARGAQGEEAFARTPDSEACRHCPYRSYCDRGREAAPGIDPDDPDDEVLWDPPGDPEE
;
A
#
# COMPACT_ATOMS: atom_id res chain seq x y z
N THR A 1 17.91 -15.68 30.80
CA THR A 1 17.04 -15.48 29.62
C THR A 1 16.51 -14.06 29.64
N ALA A 2 17.23 -13.13 29.03
CA ALA A 2 16.78 -11.73 28.94
C ALA A 2 15.66 -11.68 27.89
N GLY A 3 14.44 -11.34 28.32
CA GLY A 3 13.32 -11.13 27.41
C GLY A 3 13.64 -10.01 26.42
N ARG A 4 13.25 -10.17 25.16
CA ARG A 4 13.32 -9.11 24.16
C ARG A 4 12.58 -7.90 24.73
N GLY A 5 13.30 -6.81 25.01
CA GLY A 5 12.69 -5.57 25.47
C GLY A 5 11.64 -5.08 24.47
N ARG A 6 10.62 -4.36 24.94
CA ARG A 6 9.72 -3.64 24.04
C ARG A 6 10.56 -2.69 23.18
N VAL A 7 10.45 -2.82 21.87
CA VAL A 7 11.02 -1.86 20.91
C VAL A 7 10.14 -0.62 20.97
N ALA A 8 10.71 0.53 21.28
CA ALA A 8 9.97 1.79 21.25
C ALA A 8 9.80 2.25 19.79
N PRO A 9 8.74 3.00 19.45
CA PRO A 9 8.56 3.52 18.10
C PRO A 9 9.79 4.26 17.56
N GLU A 10 10.42 5.07 18.41
CA GLU A 10 11.65 5.82 18.12
C GLU A 10 12.88 4.96 17.81
N ASP A 11 12.86 3.67 18.18
CA ASP A 11 13.91 2.72 17.84
C ASP A 11 13.78 2.21 16.39
N VAL A 12 12.66 2.50 15.70
CA VAL A 12 12.34 2.00 14.37
C VAL A 12 12.63 3.06 13.30
N ARG A 13 13.26 2.62 12.20
CA ARG A 13 13.48 3.42 11.00
C ARG A 13 13.13 2.60 9.77
N PHE A 14 12.55 3.26 8.77
CA PHE A 14 12.25 2.67 7.47
C PHE A 14 13.24 3.20 6.45
N THR A 15 14.11 2.33 5.92
CA THR A 15 15.08 2.70 4.89
C THR A 15 14.64 2.11 3.56
N TYR A 16 14.26 2.98 2.63
CA TYR A 16 13.98 2.65 1.24
C TYR A 16 15.26 2.75 0.43
N TRP A 17 15.63 1.65 -0.21
CA TRP A 17 16.76 1.58 -1.12
C TRP A 17 16.24 1.41 -2.54
N GLN A 18 16.64 2.32 -3.43
CA GLN A 18 16.25 2.31 -4.84
C GLN A 18 17.42 1.83 -5.69
N THR A 19 17.17 0.87 -6.57
CA THR A 19 18.19 0.28 -7.47
C THR A 19 18.82 1.34 -8.39
N ALA A 20 18.05 2.34 -8.81
CA ALA A 20 18.51 3.44 -9.65
C ALA A 20 19.45 4.44 -8.92
N ALA A 21 19.44 4.46 -7.58
CA ALA A 21 20.26 5.36 -6.77
C ALA A 21 20.75 4.66 -5.48
N PRO A 22 21.59 3.63 -5.61
CA PRO A 22 21.86 2.71 -4.51
C PRO A 22 22.71 3.34 -3.38
N GLU A 23 23.47 4.39 -3.68
CA GLU A 23 24.25 5.14 -2.68
C GLU A 23 23.42 6.19 -1.93
N ALA A 24 22.16 6.42 -2.31
CA ALA A 24 21.29 7.46 -1.76
C ALA A 24 19.96 6.90 -1.23
N PRO A 25 19.97 6.03 -0.18
CA PRO A 25 18.74 5.50 0.39
C PRO A 25 17.95 6.57 1.16
N VAL A 26 16.63 6.50 1.06
CA VAL A 26 15.71 7.36 1.83
C VAL A 26 15.44 6.71 3.17
N THR A 27 15.71 7.42 4.27
CA THR A 27 15.39 6.93 5.62
C THR A 27 14.30 7.78 6.26
N LEU A 28 13.19 7.14 6.61
CA LEU A 28 12.07 7.73 7.33
C LEU A 28 12.17 7.34 8.81
N THR A 29 12.09 8.34 9.68
CA THR A 29 12.00 8.13 11.14
C THR A 29 10.58 7.78 11.54
N TYR A 30 10.45 7.01 12.61
CA TYR A 30 9.18 6.67 13.23
C TYR A 30 9.20 7.08 14.70
N ASP A 31 8.11 7.68 15.18
CA ASP A 31 7.97 8.12 16.57
C ASP A 31 6.63 7.70 17.17
N ALA A 32 6.45 8.01 18.46
CA ALA A 32 5.25 7.64 19.20
C ALA A 32 3.97 8.31 18.66
N GLU A 33 4.04 9.57 18.21
CA GLU A 33 2.87 10.26 17.66
C GLU A 33 2.44 9.63 16.33
N GLN A 34 3.41 9.34 15.46
CA GLN A 34 3.19 8.61 14.21
C GLN A 34 2.61 7.23 14.48
N HIS A 35 3.08 6.54 15.53
CA HIS A 35 2.53 5.25 15.93
C HIS A 35 1.07 5.34 16.33
N ASP A 36 0.71 6.27 17.21
CA ASP A 36 -0.67 6.40 17.68
C ASP A 36 -1.62 6.78 16.53
N ARG A 37 -1.20 7.71 15.66
CA ARG A 37 -1.98 8.08 14.47
C ARG A 37 -2.12 6.93 13.48
N ALA A 38 -1.06 6.15 13.23
CA ALA A 38 -1.10 4.99 12.36
C ALA A 38 -2.07 3.93 12.91
N GLY A 39 -1.98 3.64 14.22
CA GLY A 39 -2.91 2.73 14.90
C GLY A 39 -4.36 3.17 14.77
N ALA A 40 -4.65 4.44 15.05
CA ALA A 40 -5.99 5.00 14.91
C ALA A 40 -6.51 4.92 13.47
N ARG A 41 -5.67 5.24 12.47
CA ARG A 41 -6.02 5.17 11.04
C ARG A 41 -6.34 3.73 10.62
N ILE A 42 -5.52 2.76 11.02
CA ILE A 42 -5.73 1.34 10.71
C ILE A 42 -7.03 0.85 11.36
N ALA A 43 -7.23 1.13 12.65
CA ALA A 43 -8.45 0.73 13.36
C ALA A 43 -9.71 1.33 12.73
N ALA A 44 -9.65 2.61 12.32
CA ALA A 44 -10.74 3.26 11.60
C ALA A 44 -11.01 2.60 10.25
N ALA A 45 -9.98 2.26 9.47
CA ALA A 45 -10.13 1.59 8.18
C ALA A 45 -10.76 0.20 8.34
N VAL A 46 -10.32 -0.59 9.34
CA VAL A 46 -10.92 -1.89 9.67
C VAL A 46 -12.40 -1.73 10.02
N GLY A 47 -12.75 -0.76 10.85
CA GLY A 47 -14.15 -0.46 11.20
C GLY A 47 -15.00 -0.10 9.99
N GLN A 48 -14.47 0.71 9.06
CA GLN A 48 -15.16 1.08 7.82
C GLN A 48 -15.39 -0.14 6.91
N ILE A 49 -14.38 -0.99 6.75
CA ILE A 49 -14.48 -2.22 5.94
C ILE A 49 -15.54 -3.15 6.54
N ALA A 50 -15.50 -3.39 7.85
CA ALA A 50 -16.48 -4.24 8.53
C ALA A 50 -17.91 -3.68 8.43
N ALA A 51 -18.08 -2.37 8.62
CA ALA A 51 -19.38 -1.72 8.50
C ALA A 51 -19.95 -1.80 7.08
N ARG A 52 -19.12 -1.64 6.04
CA ARG A 52 -19.54 -1.83 4.64
C ARG A 52 -19.87 -3.29 4.34
N GLY A 53 -19.07 -4.25 4.81
CA GLY A 53 -19.36 -5.68 4.64
C GLY A 53 -20.69 -6.10 5.26
N ALA A 54 -21.07 -5.51 6.40
CA ALA A 54 -22.37 -5.74 7.02
C ALA A 54 -23.57 -5.23 6.18
N GLN A 55 -23.33 -4.33 5.21
CA GLN A 55 -24.34 -3.80 4.31
C GLN A 55 -24.51 -4.63 3.02
N GLY A 56 -23.70 -5.67 2.81
CA GLY A 56 -23.73 -6.50 1.60
C GLY A 56 -22.63 -6.19 0.58
N GLU A 57 -22.54 -7.00 -0.47
CA GLU A 57 -21.50 -6.89 -1.51
C GLU A 57 -21.63 -5.57 -2.31
N GLU A 58 -22.84 -5.07 -2.48
CA GLU A 58 -23.14 -3.82 -3.18
C GLU A 58 -22.50 -2.58 -2.53
N ALA A 59 -22.17 -2.65 -1.24
CA ALA A 59 -21.48 -1.59 -0.52
C ALA A 59 -20.01 -1.46 -0.94
N PHE A 60 -19.44 -2.48 -1.58
CA PHE A 60 -18.11 -2.45 -2.22
C PHE A 60 -18.24 -2.20 -3.72
N ALA A 61 -18.81 -1.05 -4.07
CA ALA A 61 -18.92 -0.65 -5.46
C ALA A 61 -17.55 -0.61 -6.14
N ARG A 62 -17.49 -1.14 -7.37
CA ARG A 62 -16.30 -1.10 -8.22
C ARG A 62 -15.85 0.36 -8.42
N THR A 63 -14.55 0.62 -8.27
CA THR A 63 -13.96 1.95 -8.53
C THR A 63 -14.39 2.49 -9.90
N PRO A 64 -14.72 3.78 -10.06
CA PRO A 64 -14.96 4.38 -11.37
C PRO A 64 -13.67 4.61 -12.17
N ASP A 65 -12.52 4.58 -11.50
CA ASP A 65 -11.21 4.78 -12.12
C ASP A 65 -10.78 3.52 -12.89
N SER A 66 -10.83 3.61 -14.22
CA SER A 66 -10.46 2.53 -15.12
C SER A 66 -8.95 2.43 -15.35
N GLU A 67 -8.17 3.46 -15.01
CA GLU A 67 -6.72 3.42 -15.11
C GLU A 67 -6.14 2.52 -14.03
N ALA A 68 -6.57 2.69 -12.78
CA ALA A 68 -6.23 1.80 -11.67
C ALA A 68 -6.60 0.33 -11.94
N CYS A 69 -7.59 0.07 -12.80
CA CYS A 69 -8.00 -1.27 -13.18
C CYS A 69 -6.98 -2.00 -14.10
N ARG A 70 -6.02 -1.30 -14.72
CA ARG A 70 -5.07 -1.90 -15.67
C ARG A 70 -4.18 -2.97 -15.05
N HIS A 71 -3.88 -2.84 -13.77
CA HIS A 71 -3.06 -3.77 -12.99
C HIS A 71 -3.89 -4.73 -12.13
N CYS A 72 -5.23 -4.70 -12.25
CA CYS A 72 -6.09 -5.51 -11.41
C CYS A 72 -6.18 -6.97 -11.94
N PRO A 73 -5.72 -7.97 -11.18
CA PRO A 73 -5.81 -9.38 -11.59
C PRO A 73 -7.27 -9.86 -11.68
N TYR A 74 -8.21 -9.16 -11.02
CA TYR A 74 -9.63 -9.51 -11.02
C TYR A 74 -10.43 -8.80 -12.12
N ARG A 75 -9.78 -8.05 -13.03
CA ARG A 75 -10.47 -7.27 -14.07
C ARG A 75 -11.36 -8.12 -14.99
N SER A 76 -10.96 -9.36 -15.25
CA SER A 76 -11.74 -10.34 -16.04
C SER A 76 -13.07 -10.72 -15.38
N TYR A 77 -13.17 -10.64 -14.06
CA TYR A 77 -14.41 -10.88 -13.30
C TYR A 77 -15.28 -9.63 -13.17
N CYS A 78 -14.80 -8.46 -13.62
CA CYS A 78 -15.47 -7.19 -13.44
C CYS A 78 -16.32 -6.74 -14.64
N ASP A 79 -16.46 -7.57 -15.70
CA ASP A 79 -17.06 -7.21 -17.00
C ASP A 79 -16.47 -5.95 -17.65
N ARG A 80 -15.25 -5.55 -17.25
CA ARG A 80 -14.52 -4.35 -17.73
C ARG A 80 -13.27 -4.69 -18.55
N GLY A 81 -13.15 -5.96 -18.96
CA GLY A 81 -12.09 -6.52 -19.77
C GLY A 81 -12.31 -8.02 -19.94
N ARG A 82 -11.90 -8.60 -21.08
CA ARG A 82 -11.97 -10.06 -21.30
C ARG A 82 -10.77 -10.80 -20.73
N GLU A 83 -9.69 -10.07 -20.47
CA GLU A 83 -8.42 -10.59 -19.98
C GLU A 83 -8.08 -9.90 -18.66
N ALA A 84 -7.52 -10.67 -17.72
CA ALA A 84 -6.92 -10.12 -16.52
C ALA A 84 -5.69 -9.30 -16.90
N ALA A 85 -5.24 -8.41 -16.01
CA ALA A 85 -3.88 -7.89 -16.13
C ALA A 85 -2.91 -9.08 -16.17
N PRO A 86 -1.82 -9.03 -16.97
CA PRO A 86 -0.71 -9.94 -16.75
C PRO A 86 -0.34 -9.86 -15.26
N GLY A 87 -0.18 -11.03 -14.62
CA GLY A 87 0.27 -11.04 -13.24
C GLY A 87 1.61 -10.34 -13.16
N ILE A 88 1.86 -9.57 -12.11
CA ILE A 88 3.19 -8.99 -11.89
C ILE A 88 4.13 -10.15 -11.60
N ASP A 89 5.02 -10.47 -12.55
CA ASP A 89 6.12 -11.40 -12.31
C ASP A 89 7.27 -10.62 -11.65
N PRO A 90 7.63 -10.92 -10.39
CA PRO A 90 8.71 -10.21 -9.71
C PRO A 90 10.09 -10.45 -10.34
N ASP A 91 10.23 -11.43 -11.23
CA ASP A 91 11.47 -11.74 -11.95
C ASP A 91 11.49 -11.16 -13.38
N ASP A 92 10.39 -10.55 -13.87
CA ASP A 92 10.33 -9.89 -15.17
C ASP A 92 10.57 -8.37 -15.03
N PRO A 93 11.71 -7.83 -15.51
CA PRO A 93 12.03 -6.40 -15.39
C PRO A 93 11.09 -5.49 -16.19
N ASP A 94 10.33 -6.03 -17.15
CA ASP A 94 9.35 -5.27 -17.93
C ASP A 94 7.99 -5.13 -17.21
N ASP A 95 7.75 -5.91 -16.13
CA ASP A 95 6.57 -5.83 -15.25
C ASP A 95 6.81 -4.96 -13.99
N GLU A 96 7.98 -4.34 -13.84
CA GLU A 96 8.28 -3.40 -12.76
C GLU A 96 7.37 -2.16 -12.86
N VAL A 97 6.29 -2.15 -12.07
CA VAL A 97 5.46 -0.96 -11.89
C VAL A 97 6.30 0.09 -11.17
N LEU A 98 6.86 1.03 -11.94
CA LEU A 98 7.53 2.22 -11.43
C LEU A 98 6.52 2.99 -10.58
N TRP A 99 6.61 2.83 -9.26
CA TRP A 99 5.84 3.63 -8.31
C TRP A 99 6.24 5.10 -8.52
N ASP A 100 5.37 5.87 -9.15
CA ASP A 100 5.48 7.33 -9.22
C ASP A 100 4.93 7.89 -7.90
N PRO A 101 5.76 8.27 -6.94
CA PRO A 101 5.25 8.88 -5.72
C PRO A 101 4.49 10.16 -6.11
N PRO A 102 3.36 10.47 -5.45
CA PRO A 102 2.74 11.78 -5.64
C PRO A 102 3.80 12.85 -5.39
N GLY A 103 4.01 13.71 -6.38
CA GLY A 103 4.99 14.79 -6.32
C GLY A 103 4.81 15.62 -5.05
N ASP A 104 5.94 16.05 -4.49
CA ASP A 104 5.97 16.94 -3.31
C ASP A 104 4.99 18.11 -3.53
N PRO A 105 4.11 18.45 -2.56
CA PRO A 105 3.16 19.54 -2.68
C PRO A 105 3.81 20.95 -2.63
N GLU A 106 5.12 21.04 -2.81
CA GLU A 106 5.90 22.28 -2.79
C GLU A 106 6.52 22.57 -4.17
N GLU A 107 5.69 22.68 -5.22
CA GLU A 107 5.92 23.54 -6.41
C GLU A 107 4.64 24.28 -6.82
#